data_AF-A0A7W9UW23-F1
#
_entry.id   AF-A0A7W9UW23-F1
#
_cell.length_a   1.000
_cell.length_b   1.000
_cell.length_c   1.000
_cell.angle_alpha   90.00
_cell.angle_beta   90.00
_cell.angle_gamma   90.00
#
_symmetry.space_group_name_H-M   'P 1'
#
loop_
_entity.id
_entity.type
_entity.pdbx_description
1 polymer ?
#
loop_
_entity_poly.entity_id
_entity_poly.type
_entity_poly.pdbx_seq_one_letter_code
_entity_poly.pdbx_strand_id
1 'polypeptide(L)'
;MLTVGMVTALWWPRTEVTYRSTAPASLVYADRSPHYLGLVHEHTLSGRHTYELMIGRDPGLSYGHMVHVGPDLGPRGVKSTTWTASGVRVRFPTGHEVFVPARSFLYGR
;
A
#
# COMPACT_ATOMS: atom_id res chain seq x y z
N MET A 1 -1.84 35.79 30.01
CA MET A 1 -2.09 34.39 29.60
C MET A 1 -2.89 34.42 28.32
N LEU A 2 -2.31 33.99 27.19
CA LEU A 2 -3.01 33.85 25.91
C LEU A 2 -2.77 32.43 25.42
N THR A 3 -3.70 31.55 25.72
CA THR A 3 -3.73 30.18 25.19
C THR A 3 -4.68 30.19 24.01
N VAL A 4 -4.15 30.38 22.80
CA VAL A 4 -4.90 30.06 21.58
C VAL A 4 -4.42 28.69 21.14
N GLY A 5 -5.10 27.65 21.62
CA GLY A 5 -4.92 26.29 21.17
C GLY A 5 -5.55 26.14 19.78
N MET A 6 -4.74 26.20 18.73
CA MET A 6 -5.16 25.80 17.39
C MET A 6 -4.96 24.28 17.27
N VAL A 7 -6.00 23.52 17.60
CA VAL A 7 -6.05 22.07 17.33
C VAL A 7 -6.81 21.87 16.02
N THR A 8 -6.15 22.10 14.89
CA THR A 8 -6.73 21.86 13.55
C THR A 8 -6.13 20.62 12.87
N ALA A 9 -5.59 19.67 13.64
CA ALA A 9 -4.93 18.48 13.09
C ALA A 9 -5.83 17.22 13.04
N LEU A 10 -7.03 17.24 13.61
CA LEU A 10 -7.83 16.01 13.80
C LEU A 10 -8.75 15.62 12.64
N TRP A 11 -8.90 16.47 11.61
CA TRP A 11 -9.98 16.36 10.62
C TRP A 11 -9.48 16.33 9.17
N TRP A 12 -8.20 15.98 8.95
CA TRP A 12 -7.69 15.71 7.61
C TRP A 12 -7.97 14.25 7.24
N PRO A 13 -8.33 13.91 5.98
CA PRO A 13 -8.35 12.52 5.53
C PRO A 13 -6.99 11.90 5.86
N ARG A 14 -7.00 10.87 6.71
CA ARG A 14 -5.77 10.19 7.13
C ARG A 14 -5.62 9.00 6.21
N THR A 15 -4.56 9.04 5.43
CA THR A 15 -4.04 7.88 4.75
C THR A 15 -3.12 7.14 5.73
N GLU A 16 -3.40 5.88 6.00
CA GLU A 16 -2.62 5.05 6.91
C GLU A 16 -2.05 3.85 6.16
N VAL A 17 -0.74 3.62 6.27
CA VAL A 17 -0.10 2.41 5.75
C VAL A 17 -0.20 1.31 6.81
N THR A 18 -1.15 0.40 6.65
CA THR A 18 -1.47 -0.67 7.61
C THR A 18 -0.58 -1.92 7.45
N TYR A 19 0.07 -2.07 6.29
CA TYR A 19 1.06 -3.11 6.04
C TYR A 19 2.13 -2.61 5.08
N ARG A 20 3.36 -3.12 5.23
CA ARG A 20 4.48 -2.79 4.36
C ARG A 20 5.35 -4.00 4.05
N SER A 21 5.81 -4.08 2.81
CA SER A 21 6.80 -5.04 2.36
C SER A 21 7.75 -4.40 1.36
N THR A 22 9.04 -4.71 1.46
CA THR A 22 10.07 -4.24 0.53
C THR A 22 10.58 -5.43 -0.28
N ALA A 23 10.77 -5.24 -1.59
CA ALA A 23 11.42 -6.25 -2.43
C ALA A 23 12.84 -6.51 -1.91
N PRO A 24 13.29 -7.78 -1.83
CA PRO A 24 14.65 -8.10 -1.40
C PRO A 24 15.70 -7.42 -2.29
N ALA A 25 16.81 -6.96 -1.71
CA ALA A 25 17.88 -6.29 -2.47
C ALA A 25 18.54 -7.18 -3.54
N SER A 26 18.46 -8.51 -3.38
CA SER A 26 18.91 -9.48 -4.39
C SER A 26 17.99 -9.58 -5.61
N LEU A 27 16.76 -9.06 -5.51
CA LEU A 27 15.79 -9.06 -6.60
C LEU A 27 15.88 -7.75 -7.37
N VAL A 28 16.50 -7.80 -8.54
CA VAL A 28 16.69 -6.63 -9.42
C VAL A 28 15.70 -6.69 -10.57
N TYR A 29 14.82 -5.70 -10.65
CA TYR A 29 13.92 -5.52 -11.78
C TYR A 29 14.56 -4.76 -12.95
N ALA A 30 13.89 -4.76 -14.11
CA ALA A 30 14.39 -4.16 -15.34
C ALA A 30 14.66 -2.64 -15.23
N ASP A 31 13.93 -1.93 -14.38
CA ASP A 31 14.11 -0.50 -14.11
C ASP A 31 15.15 -0.19 -13.02
N ARG A 32 15.83 -1.23 -12.51
CA ARG A 32 16.93 -1.17 -11.53
C ARG A 32 16.63 -0.35 -10.27
N SER A 33 15.36 -0.21 -9.92
CA SER A 33 14.91 0.57 -8.77
C SER A 33 14.44 -0.35 -7.63
N PRO A 34 14.59 0.05 -6.36
CA PRO A 34 13.95 -0.64 -5.25
C PRO A 34 12.43 -0.52 -5.37
N HIS A 35 11.72 -1.54 -4.89
CA HIS A 35 10.27 -1.61 -4.96
C HIS A 35 9.65 -1.87 -3.59
N TYR A 36 8.52 -1.24 -3.38
CA TYR A 36 7.76 -1.26 -2.14
C TYR A 36 6.34 -1.67 -2.44
N LEU A 37 5.75 -2.39 -1.49
CA LEU A 37 4.34 -2.71 -1.45
C LEU A 37 3.79 -2.23 -0.11
N GLY A 38 2.63 -1.61 -0.13
CA GLY A 38 1.89 -1.31 1.09
C GLY A 38 0.40 -1.57 0.94
N LEU A 39 -0.23 -1.91 2.06
CA LEU A 39 -1.69 -1.83 2.17
C LEU A 39 -2.03 -0.47 2.78
N VAL A 40 -2.62 0.37 1.97
CA VAL A 40 -3.03 1.73 2.31
C VAL A 40 -4.49 1.71 2.68
N HIS A 41 -4.81 2.20 3.88
CA HIS A 41 -6.15 2.45 4.34
C HIS A 41 -6.43 3.94 4.25
N GLU A 42 -7.38 4.30 3.40
CA GLU A 42 -7.89 5.65 3.33
C GLU A 42 -9.24 5.74 4.02
N HIS A 43 -9.44 6.80 4.79
CA HIS A 43 -10.75 7.17 5.29
C HIS A 43 -11.11 8.60 4.89
N THR A 44 -12.31 8.75 4.34
CA THR A 44 -12.86 10.07 4.02
C THR A 44 -13.74 10.58 5.15
N LEU A 45 -13.97 11.89 5.16
CA LEU A 45 -14.87 12.55 6.11
C LEU A 45 -16.32 12.03 6.03
N SER A 46 -16.73 11.46 4.89
CA SER A 46 -18.05 10.85 4.73
C SER A 46 -18.15 9.45 5.36
N GLY A 47 -17.12 8.99 6.08
CA GLY A 47 -17.08 7.66 6.68
C GLY A 47 -16.82 6.53 5.67
N ARG A 48 -16.32 6.84 4.48
CA ARG A 48 -15.93 5.81 3.51
C ARG A 48 -14.55 5.28 3.87
N HIS A 49 -14.42 3.96 3.97
CA HIS A 49 -13.15 3.27 4.17
C HIS A 49 -12.78 2.53 2.89
N THR A 50 -11.58 2.79 2.36
CA THR A 50 -11.04 2.08 1.21
C THR A 50 -9.68 1.50 1.54
N TYR A 51 -9.43 0.29 1.06
CA TYR A 51 -8.16 -0.40 1.22
C TYR A 51 -7.57 -0.64 -0.15
N GLU A 52 -6.31 -0.29 -0.32
CA GLU A 52 -5.62 -0.34 -1.60
C GLU A 52 -4.22 -0.90 -1.41
N LEU A 53 -3.82 -1.82 -2.28
CA LEU A 53 -2.42 -2.17 -2.41
C LEU A 53 -1.76 -1.12 -3.30
N MET A 54 -0.74 -0.46 -2.78
CA MET A 54 0.13 0.43 -3.53
C MET A 54 1.46 -0.27 -3.78
N ILE A 55 1.86 -0.45 -5.04
CA ILE A 55 3.11 -1.11 -5.41
C ILE A 55 3.92 -0.21 -6.34
N GLY A 56 5.17 0.10 -6.00
CA GLY A 56 5.99 0.94 -6.87
C GLY A 56 7.35 1.29 -6.29
N ARG A 57 7.98 2.28 -6.92
CA ARG A 57 9.32 2.77 -6.54
C ARG A 57 9.30 3.76 -5.38
N ASP A 58 8.14 4.35 -5.09
CA ASP A 58 8.01 5.37 -4.06
C ASP A 58 8.00 4.72 -2.66
N PRO A 59 9.00 4.98 -1.81
CA PRO A 59 8.95 4.56 -0.42
C PRO A 59 7.86 5.30 0.36
N GLY A 60 7.34 6.43 -0.12
CA GLY A 60 6.18 7.08 0.50
C GLY A 60 4.88 6.28 0.35
N LEU A 61 4.81 5.34 -0.60
CA LEU A 61 3.57 4.68 -1.02
C LEU A 61 2.46 5.69 -1.40
N SER A 62 2.86 6.89 -1.83
CA SER A 62 1.98 7.93 -2.35
C SER A 62 1.74 7.80 -3.85
N TYR A 63 2.56 6.99 -4.53
CA TYR A 63 2.51 6.79 -5.97
C TYR A 63 2.97 5.39 -6.38
N GLY A 64 2.31 4.84 -7.41
CA GLY A 64 2.58 3.52 -7.97
C GLY A 64 1.30 2.82 -8.43
N HIS A 65 1.43 1.52 -8.63
CA HIS A 65 0.37 0.68 -9.12
C HIS A 65 -0.62 0.40 -7.99
N MET A 66 -1.84 0.85 -8.20
CA MET A 66 -2.93 0.74 -7.25
C MET A 66 -3.81 -0.45 -7.58
N VAL A 67 -4.05 -1.32 -6.59
CA VAL A 67 -5.00 -2.42 -6.67
C VAL A 67 -6.02 -2.28 -5.55
N HIS A 68 -7.29 -2.13 -5.91
CA HIS A 68 -8.37 -2.05 -4.93
C HIS A 68 -8.54 -3.38 -4.18
N VAL A 69 -8.60 -3.31 -2.86
CA VAL A 69 -8.85 -4.46 -1.99
C VAL A 69 -10.26 -4.36 -1.44
N GLY A 70 -11.04 -5.41 -1.66
CA GLY A 70 -12.43 -5.47 -1.21
C GLY A 70 -12.58 -5.29 0.32
N PRO A 71 -13.75 -4.82 0.78
CA PRO A 71 -13.99 -4.48 2.18
C PRO A 71 -13.89 -5.66 3.14
N ASP A 72 -14.00 -6.90 2.64
CA ASP A 72 -13.85 -8.12 3.46
C ASP A 72 -12.39 -8.52 3.70
N LEU A 73 -11.47 -8.06 2.85
CA LEU A 73 -10.05 -8.41 2.88
C LEU A 73 -9.20 -7.31 3.50
N GLY A 74 -9.44 -6.05 3.13
CA GLY A 74 -8.65 -4.89 3.55
C GLY A 74 -8.48 -4.77 5.07
N PRO A 75 -9.58 -4.72 5.85
CA PRO A 75 -9.51 -4.62 7.32
C PRO A 75 -8.79 -5.78 8.01
N ARG A 76 -8.70 -6.95 7.37
CA ARG A 76 -8.00 -8.12 7.91
C ARG A 76 -6.49 -8.05 7.68
N GLY A 77 -6.03 -7.11 6.86
CA GLY A 77 -4.62 -6.90 6.55
C GLY A 77 -4.01 -7.99 5.66
N VAL A 78 -2.70 -7.89 5.46
CA VAL A 78 -1.92 -8.84 4.68
C VAL A 78 -1.29 -9.89 5.60
N LYS A 79 -1.46 -11.17 5.26
CA LYS A 79 -0.81 -12.28 5.98
C LYS A 79 0.65 -12.44 5.56
N SER A 80 0.92 -12.41 4.26
CA SER A 80 2.28 -12.50 3.74
C SER A 80 2.42 -11.95 2.33
N THR A 81 3.66 -11.60 1.97
CA THR A 81 4.04 -11.12 0.65
C THR A 81 5.21 -11.94 0.12
N THR A 82 5.19 -12.30 -1.15
CA THR A 82 6.28 -13.01 -1.82
C THR A 82 6.66 -12.28 -3.10
N TRP A 83 7.88 -11.75 -3.11
CA TRP A 83 8.46 -11.05 -4.25
C TRP A 83 9.20 -12.02 -5.16
N THR A 84 9.02 -11.86 -6.47
CA THR A 84 9.69 -12.67 -7.51
C THR A 84 10.02 -11.79 -8.71
N ALA A 85 10.87 -12.27 -9.62
CA ALA A 85 11.13 -11.55 -10.87
C ALA A 85 9.86 -11.31 -11.72
N SER A 86 8.83 -12.15 -11.55
CA SER A 86 7.57 -12.03 -12.28
C SER A 86 6.60 -11.00 -11.69
N GLY A 87 6.82 -10.57 -10.44
CA GLY A 87 5.90 -9.71 -9.70
C GLY A 87 5.80 -10.09 -8.23
N VAL A 88 4.73 -9.64 -7.59
CA VAL A 88 4.50 -9.80 -6.15
C VAL A 88 3.18 -10.51 -5.88
N ARG A 89 3.22 -11.52 -5.02
CA ARG A 89 2.05 -12.24 -4.52
C ARG A 89 1.73 -11.80 -3.10
N VAL A 90 0.48 -11.42 -2.87
CA VAL A 90 -0.06 -11.00 -1.57
C VAL A 90 -1.08 -12.04 -1.11
N ARG A 91 -0.91 -12.58 0.09
CA ARG A 91 -1.85 -13.53 0.70
C ARG A 91 -2.57 -12.85 1.85
N PHE A 92 -3.89 -13.01 1.92
CA PHE A 92 -4.72 -12.51 3.01
C PHE A 92 -4.98 -13.61 4.05
N PRO A 93 -5.33 -13.25 5.30
CA PRO A 93 -5.64 -14.25 6.34
C PRO A 93 -6.80 -15.19 5.98
N THR A 94 -7.70 -14.74 5.10
CA THR A 94 -8.87 -15.49 4.62
C THR A 94 -8.52 -16.56 3.57
N GLY A 95 -7.25 -16.68 3.17
CA GLY A 95 -6.81 -17.58 2.10
C GLY A 95 -6.91 -16.99 0.69
N HIS A 96 -7.48 -15.79 0.54
CA HIS A 96 -7.47 -15.08 -0.74
C HIS A 96 -6.06 -14.63 -1.13
N GLU A 97 -5.81 -14.56 -2.43
CA GLU A 97 -4.52 -14.14 -2.97
C GLU A 97 -4.70 -13.15 -4.11
N VAL A 98 -3.79 -12.18 -4.16
CA VAL A 98 -3.64 -11.26 -5.29
C VAL A 98 -2.22 -11.40 -5.83
N PHE A 99 -2.10 -11.57 -7.13
CA PHE A 99 -0.82 -11.52 -7.82
C PHE A 99 -0.77 -10.27 -8.70
N VAL A 100 0.22 -9.42 -8.45
CA VAL A 100 0.48 -8.21 -9.22
C VAL A 100 1.74 -8.46 -10.06
N PRO A 101 1.61 -8.53 -11.40
CA PRO A 101 2.76 -8.80 -12.26
C PRO A 101 3.70 -7.59 -12.31
N ALA A 102 5.01 -7.83 -12.42
CA ALA A 102 6.03 -6.78 -12.38
C ALA A 102 5.75 -5.67 -13.39
N ARG A 103 5.39 -6.04 -14.64
CA ARG A 103 5.04 -5.09 -15.70
C ARG A 103 3.96 -4.06 -15.34
N SER A 104 3.17 -4.28 -14.29
CA SER A 104 2.16 -3.34 -13.84
C SER A 104 2.72 -2.18 -13.02
N PHE A 105 3.83 -2.38 -12.31
CA PHE A 105 4.40 -1.40 -11.37
C PHE A 105 5.81 -0.91 -11.74
N LEU A 106 6.47 -1.57 -12.70
CA LEU A 106 7.74 -1.11 -13.22
C LEU A 106 7.60 0.26 -13.91
N TYR A 107 8.67 1.05 -13.85
CA TYR A 107 8.76 2.37 -14.48
C TYR A 107 7.84 3.43 -13.87
N GLY A 108 7.19 3.15 -12.73
CA GLY A 108 6.41 4.12 -11.97
C GLY A 108 4.99 4.32 -12.49
N ARG A 109 4.24 3.23 -12.63
CA ARG A 109 2.79 3.26 -12.83
C ARG A 109 2.11 2.50 -11.70
#